data_AF-A0A2P7ZUT5-F1
#
_entry.id   AF-A0A2P7ZUT5-F1
#
_cell.length_a   1.000
_cell.length_b   1.000
_cell.length_c   1.000
_cell.angle_alpha   90.00
_cell.angle_beta   90.00
_cell.angle_gamma   90.00
#
_symmetry.space_group_name_H-M   'P 1'
#
loop_
_entity.id
_entity.type
_entity.pdbx_description
1 polymer ?
#
loop_
_entity_poly.entity_id
_entity_poly.type
_entity_poly.pdbx_seq_one_letter_code
_entity_poly.pdbx_strand_id
1 'polypeptide(L)'
;MKAILAVLSLAGVSLASWTKNINYRSPSEHHPGLGVSIHRVNKRNVPGSQYSPNQLNFTHGVASGDPYPDSVILWTRASPMFANVDDNSTVSGTVPLFGHGIYNKSGVTTAPICVDYKVSEDQRFTDVVDSGTLYTSSDIDYTVKVEAKNLEPFTSYFYQFSICGSNNTSPIGRTKTTPLPEDETANVGLAVYSCSNFPFGYFNAYGNPVRKDSVDYVIHLGDYIYEYAGDGDYGYGAPIGRAPNPPRIIFTLYDYRARHANYREDRDLLLSHQNYPWIPVWDDHEVSDNQYRDGASELNNTEDSFVRDGGVSFDQRKMNAVRAYFEWMPIRQVEMDDNLRIWRSFSVGSLFDLIMLDTRAYDRSITDLYWNTDYIHDISNDAARSLMGSRQENWFYNSLGRSAKRGATWRIIGSQIVFSRLNESIAYGNDNPFDYDAWDGYLANRNRTLEYLTQNSIGNNIFMSGDSHASWVSDLTWYGNAPYNAETGAGSLGAEFAGSAVTSPCPYGQNISLATANNYSQQLVAANPELQWQDLYYRGYYELHISQEEVIANYFGLPTVVNRNPNEISIANFTVKAGENRLQRPVAGGIAESGYLRGGQIKQTNLTNNTQTGRLFISPTNLTEEV
;
A
#
# COMPACT_ATOMS: atom_id res chain seq x y z
N MET A 1 -37.47 8.79 -54.20
CA MET A 1 -37.91 8.67 -52.80
C MET A 1 -36.75 8.12 -51.99
N LYS A 2 -36.20 8.90 -51.06
CA LYS A 2 -35.15 8.46 -50.14
C LYS A 2 -35.80 7.64 -49.04
N ALA A 3 -35.43 6.37 -48.91
CA ALA A 3 -35.83 5.54 -47.78
C ALA A 3 -34.87 5.81 -46.62
N ILE A 4 -35.42 6.35 -45.53
CA ILE A 4 -34.73 6.52 -44.25
C ILE A 4 -34.77 5.16 -43.55
N LEU A 5 -33.62 4.50 -43.41
CA LEU A 5 -33.46 3.39 -42.48
C LEU A 5 -33.27 4.00 -41.08
N ALA A 6 -34.27 3.86 -40.22
CA ALA A 6 -34.12 4.10 -38.80
C ALA A 6 -33.38 2.88 -38.17
N VAL A 7 -32.14 3.09 -37.77
CA VAL A 7 -31.41 2.16 -36.90
C VAL A 7 -31.97 2.36 -35.49
N LEU A 8 -32.79 1.41 -35.04
CA LEU A 8 -33.16 1.30 -33.63
C LEU A 8 -31.91 0.86 -32.85
N SER A 9 -31.33 1.77 -32.06
CA SER A 9 -30.36 1.44 -31.04
C SER A 9 -31.06 0.60 -29.98
N LEU A 10 -30.80 -0.71 -29.97
CA LEU A 10 -31.11 -1.59 -28.84
C LEU A 10 -30.16 -1.20 -27.70
N ALA A 11 -30.55 -0.21 -26.90
CA ALA A 11 -29.97 0.00 -25.59
C ALA A 11 -30.30 -1.25 -24.76
N GLY A 12 -29.31 -2.13 -24.59
CA GLY A 12 -29.45 -3.28 -23.72
C GLY A 12 -29.77 -2.79 -22.31
N VAL A 13 -30.92 -3.18 -21.76
CA VAL A 13 -31.24 -2.92 -20.36
C VAL A 13 -30.26 -3.75 -19.52
N SER A 14 -29.18 -3.13 -19.04
CA SER A 14 -28.27 -3.79 -18.11
C SER A 14 -28.99 -4.01 -16.78
N LEU A 15 -29.32 -5.26 -16.48
CA LEU A 15 -29.86 -5.60 -15.17
C LEU A 15 -28.73 -5.58 -14.14
N ALA A 16 -28.99 -4.93 -13.01
CA ALA A 16 -28.14 -4.95 -11.83
C ALA A 16 -27.96 -6.39 -11.32
N SER A 17 -26.75 -6.72 -10.86
CA SER A 17 -26.46 -8.03 -10.27
C SER A 17 -25.48 -7.90 -9.11
N TRP A 18 -25.67 -8.73 -8.08
CA TRP A 18 -24.71 -8.91 -6.99
C TRP A 18 -23.37 -9.46 -7.48
N THR A 19 -23.38 -10.32 -8.51
CA THR A 19 -22.16 -10.99 -9.04
C THR A 19 -21.19 -10.04 -9.74
N LYS A 20 -21.67 -8.85 -10.14
CA LYS A 20 -20.85 -7.80 -10.75
C LYS A 20 -20.07 -6.98 -9.72
N ASN A 21 -20.55 -6.91 -8.48
CA ASN A 21 -19.78 -6.31 -7.40
C ASN A 21 -18.84 -7.35 -6.80
N ILE A 22 -17.56 -7.23 -7.09
CA ILE A 22 -16.58 -8.27 -6.77
C ILE A 22 -16.35 -8.41 -5.26
N ASN A 23 -16.78 -7.44 -4.45
CA ASN A 23 -16.74 -7.54 -2.98
C ASN A 23 -17.69 -8.63 -2.42
N TYR A 24 -18.70 -9.10 -3.18
CA TYR A 24 -19.50 -10.28 -2.78
C TYR A 24 -18.85 -11.60 -3.16
N ARG A 25 -17.90 -11.58 -4.10
CA ARG A 25 -17.30 -12.82 -4.56
C ARG A 25 -16.59 -13.44 -3.39
N SER A 26 -16.69 -14.75 -3.36
CA SER A 26 -15.74 -15.50 -2.60
C SER A 26 -14.36 -15.05 -3.03
N PRO A 27 -13.41 -14.90 -2.10
CA PRO A 27 -12.04 -15.01 -2.50
C PRO A 27 -11.90 -16.19 -3.45
N SER A 28 -12.61 -17.34 -3.31
CA SER A 28 -12.50 -18.56 -4.16
C SER A 28 -13.59 -18.89 -5.18
N GLU A 29 -13.20 -19.08 -6.45
CA GLU A 29 -14.07 -19.66 -7.50
C GLU A 29 -14.29 -21.16 -7.30
N HIS A 30 -13.31 -21.88 -6.74
CA HIS A 30 -13.40 -23.30 -6.41
C HIS A 30 -14.09 -23.55 -5.06
N HIS A 31 -14.09 -22.56 -4.17
CA HIS A 31 -14.78 -22.61 -2.88
C HIS A 31 -15.77 -21.46 -2.77
N PRO A 32 -16.84 -21.42 -3.61
CA PRO A 32 -17.81 -20.33 -3.62
C PRO A 32 -18.50 -20.12 -2.26
N GLY A 33 -18.41 -21.10 -1.35
CA GLY A 33 -18.87 -21.01 0.04
C GLY A 33 -18.03 -20.10 0.95
N LEU A 34 -16.84 -19.64 0.54
CA LEU A 34 -16.03 -18.68 1.30
C LEU A 34 -16.42 -17.21 1.00
N GLY A 35 -17.35 -16.97 0.08
CA GLY A 35 -17.84 -15.63 -0.22
C GLY A 35 -19.09 -15.27 0.52
N VAL A 36 -19.47 -14.00 0.40
CA VAL A 36 -20.81 -13.58 0.77
C VAL A 36 -21.78 -14.35 -0.12
N SER A 37 -22.51 -15.30 0.47
CA SER A 37 -23.40 -16.17 -0.29
C SER A 37 -24.47 -15.33 -1.00
N ILE A 38 -24.27 -15.10 -2.30
CA ILE A 38 -25.16 -14.29 -3.14
C ILE A 38 -26.57 -14.85 -3.14
N HIS A 39 -26.74 -16.17 -3.08
CA HIS A 39 -28.04 -16.80 -2.93
C HIS A 39 -28.74 -16.37 -1.64
N ARG A 40 -28.02 -16.37 -0.50
CA ARG A 40 -28.56 -15.92 0.78
C ARG A 40 -28.82 -14.42 0.78
N VAL A 41 -27.95 -13.62 0.16
CA VAL A 41 -28.12 -12.16 -0.02
C VAL A 41 -29.43 -11.92 -0.77
N ASN A 42 -29.53 -12.46 -1.99
CA ASN A 42 -30.70 -12.31 -2.83
C ASN A 42 -32.01 -12.79 -2.16
N LYS A 43 -31.96 -13.88 -1.38
CA LYS A 43 -33.13 -14.42 -0.67
C LYS A 43 -33.61 -13.53 0.49
N ARG A 44 -32.70 -12.89 1.22
CA ARG A 44 -33.06 -12.02 2.37
C ARG A 44 -33.35 -10.58 1.97
N ASN A 45 -32.94 -10.19 0.76
CA ASN A 45 -33.18 -8.86 0.26
C ASN A 45 -34.63 -8.66 -0.11
N VAL A 46 -35.16 -7.48 0.19
CA VAL A 46 -36.54 -7.11 -0.08
C VAL A 46 -36.51 -5.97 -1.11
N PRO A 47 -36.63 -6.26 -2.41
CA PRO A 47 -36.56 -5.23 -3.46
C PRO A 47 -37.59 -4.11 -3.31
N GLY A 48 -38.66 -4.32 -2.52
CA GLY A 48 -39.67 -3.31 -2.19
C GLY A 48 -39.30 -2.35 -1.04
N SER A 49 -38.27 -2.65 -0.25
CA SER A 49 -37.68 -1.70 0.70
C SER A 49 -36.50 -1.01 0.01
N GLN A 50 -36.76 0.03 -0.77
CA GLN A 50 -35.73 0.77 -1.49
C GLN A 50 -35.36 2.04 -0.74
N TYR A 51 -34.06 2.34 -0.68
CA TYR A 51 -33.60 3.68 -0.35
C TYR A 51 -34.01 4.63 -1.45
N SER A 52 -34.58 5.79 -1.10
CA SER A 52 -34.74 6.85 -2.07
C SER A 52 -33.36 7.41 -2.46
N PRO A 53 -33.11 7.79 -3.72
CA PRO A 53 -31.77 8.21 -4.15
C PRO A 53 -31.16 9.39 -3.37
N ASN A 54 -31.99 10.23 -2.75
CA ASN A 54 -31.56 11.35 -1.89
C ASN A 54 -31.07 10.91 -0.50
N GLN A 55 -31.29 9.66 -0.09
CA GLN A 55 -30.75 9.09 1.15
C GLN A 55 -29.34 8.54 0.96
N LEU A 56 -28.93 8.29 -0.28
CA LEU A 56 -27.69 7.62 -0.62
C LEU A 56 -26.61 8.63 -0.96
N ASN A 57 -25.37 8.39 -0.54
CA ASN A 57 -24.24 9.27 -0.82
C ASN A 57 -22.97 8.47 -1.12
N PHE A 58 -22.09 9.06 -1.93
CA PHE A 58 -20.73 8.57 -2.14
C PHE A 58 -19.81 9.12 -1.05
N THR A 59 -19.80 8.47 0.12
CA THR A 59 -19.30 9.06 1.37
C THR A 59 -17.79 9.15 1.47
N HIS A 60 -17.05 8.27 0.78
CA HIS A 60 -15.59 8.12 0.88
C HIS A 60 -14.89 8.22 -0.48
N GLY A 61 -15.45 9.04 -1.38
CA GLY A 61 -14.88 9.30 -2.70
C GLY A 61 -14.89 8.08 -3.62
N VAL A 62 -13.91 8.04 -4.52
CA VAL A 62 -13.71 6.97 -5.50
C VAL A 62 -12.24 6.58 -5.53
N ALA A 63 -11.96 5.35 -5.93
CA ALA A 63 -10.60 4.84 -6.07
C ALA A 63 -10.47 3.94 -7.29
N SER A 64 -9.25 3.80 -7.80
CA SER A 64 -8.90 2.79 -8.80
C SER A 64 -7.62 2.06 -8.44
N GLY A 65 -7.40 0.87 -8.98
CA GLY A 65 -6.21 0.09 -8.64
C GLY A 65 -6.01 -1.20 -9.40
N ASP A 66 -4.86 -1.81 -9.12
CA ASP A 66 -4.34 -3.01 -9.80
C ASP A 66 -4.42 -2.95 -11.33
N PRO A 67 -3.95 -1.90 -12.00
CA PRO A 67 -4.17 -1.77 -13.43
C PRO A 67 -3.53 -2.93 -14.22
N TYR A 68 -4.26 -3.42 -15.21
CA TYR A 68 -3.81 -4.34 -16.25
C TYR A 68 -3.92 -3.66 -17.61
N PRO A 69 -3.44 -4.29 -18.70
CA PRO A 69 -3.45 -3.64 -20.00
C PRO A 69 -4.86 -3.34 -20.52
N ASP A 70 -5.82 -4.18 -20.17
CA ASP A 70 -7.18 -4.12 -20.69
C ASP A 70 -8.24 -3.83 -19.61
N SER A 71 -7.81 -3.65 -18.35
CA SER A 71 -8.73 -3.58 -17.22
C SER A 71 -8.17 -2.88 -15.99
N VAL A 72 -9.06 -2.36 -15.15
CA VAL A 72 -8.69 -1.73 -13.88
C VAL A 72 -9.79 -1.94 -12.84
N ILE A 73 -9.42 -2.08 -11.55
CA ILE A 73 -10.42 -2.05 -10.48
C ILE A 73 -10.89 -0.62 -10.28
N LEU A 74 -12.20 -0.45 -10.20
CA LEU A 74 -12.86 0.78 -9.75
C LEU A 74 -13.58 0.50 -8.44
N TRP A 75 -13.48 1.45 -7.51
CA TRP A 75 -14.04 1.34 -6.17
C TRP A 75 -14.77 2.61 -5.73
N THR A 76 -15.84 2.44 -4.96
CA THR A 76 -16.47 3.52 -4.17
C THR A 76 -17.28 2.94 -3.01
N ARG A 77 -17.93 3.79 -2.22
CA ARG A 77 -18.90 3.40 -1.18
C ARG A 77 -20.18 4.21 -1.35
N ALA A 78 -21.28 3.54 -1.71
CA ALA A 78 -22.59 4.15 -1.96
C ALA A 78 -23.55 3.82 -0.80
N SER A 79 -23.59 4.68 0.21
CA SER A 79 -24.16 4.34 1.52
C SER A 79 -25.29 5.28 1.94
N PRO A 80 -26.31 4.78 2.68
CA PRO A 80 -27.34 5.61 3.31
C PRO A 80 -26.85 6.28 4.61
N MET A 81 -25.63 6.00 5.02
CA MET A 81 -25.03 6.46 6.28
C MET A 81 -23.56 6.81 6.09
N PHE A 82 -23.08 7.79 6.87
CA PHE A 82 -21.65 8.09 6.90
C PHE A 82 -20.88 7.04 7.69
N ALA A 83 -21.40 6.67 8.88
CA ALA A 83 -20.88 5.58 9.72
C ALA A 83 -20.85 4.21 9.00
N ASN A 84 -20.22 3.23 9.62
CA ASN A 84 -20.06 1.88 9.09
C ASN A 84 -21.14 0.92 9.63
N VAL A 85 -21.33 -0.19 8.93
CA VAL A 85 -22.27 -1.24 9.37
C VAL A 85 -21.76 -1.89 10.66
N ASP A 86 -22.41 -1.59 11.79
CA ASP A 86 -22.21 -2.23 13.11
C ASP A 86 -22.79 -3.66 13.12
N ASP A 87 -22.14 -4.52 12.36
CA ASP A 87 -22.38 -5.96 12.39
C ASP A 87 -21.07 -6.72 12.60
N ASN A 88 -20.99 -7.33 13.78
CA ASN A 88 -19.91 -8.21 14.18
C ASN A 88 -20.30 -9.67 14.04
N SER A 89 -21.32 -10.00 13.24
CA SER A 89 -21.68 -11.38 12.95
C SER A 89 -20.50 -12.10 12.28
N THR A 90 -19.75 -12.81 13.12
CA THR A 90 -18.71 -13.73 12.67
C THR A 90 -19.36 -15.03 12.22
N VAL A 91 -18.56 -15.85 11.56
CA VAL A 91 -18.91 -17.25 11.43
C VAL A 91 -18.71 -17.96 12.75
N SER A 92 -19.69 -18.76 13.16
CA SER A 92 -19.55 -19.70 14.28
C SER A 92 -19.82 -21.14 13.81
N GLY A 93 -19.07 -22.11 14.35
CA GLY A 93 -19.18 -23.54 14.04
C GLY A 93 -18.14 -24.07 13.03
N THR A 94 -18.25 -25.35 12.63
CA THR A 94 -17.45 -25.97 11.56
C THR A 94 -17.96 -25.51 10.20
N VAL A 95 -17.73 -24.25 9.93
CA VAL A 95 -18.03 -23.56 8.69
C VAL A 95 -16.71 -23.33 7.96
N PRO A 96 -16.68 -23.36 6.63
CA PRO A 96 -15.52 -22.88 5.89
C PRO A 96 -15.13 -21.48 6.38
N LEU A 97 -13.83 -21.16 6.43
CA LEU A 97 -13.18 -20.04 7.13
C LEU A 97 -13.83 -18.63 6.94
N PHE A 98 -14.79 -18.48 6.03
CA PHE A 98 -15.51 -17.24 5.68
C PHE A 98 -17.03 -17.39 5.53
N GLY A 99 -17.67 -18.39 6.12
CA GLY A 99 -19.13 -18.35 6.15
C GLY A 99 -19.60 -17.05 6.81
N HIS A 100 -20.84 -16.63 6.58
CA HIS A 100 -21.42 -15.53 7.33
C HIS A 100 -22.51 -16.10 8.22
N GLY A 101 -22.39 -15.82 9.53
CA GLY A 101 -23.42 -16.13 10.51
C GLY A 101 -24.77 -15.51 10.12
N ILE A 102 -25.83 -15.98 10.76
CA ILE A 102 -27.16 -15.40 10.59
C ILE A 102 -27.19 -14.08 11.37
N TYR A 103 -27.42 -12.98 10.66
CA TYR A 103 -27.58 -11.63 11.20
C TYR A 103 -28.63 -11.60 12.31
N ASN A 104 -28.23 -11.26 13.54
CA ASN A 104 -29.12 -11.16 14.70
C ASN A 104 -29.17 -9.75 15.32
N LYS A 105 -28.52 -8.74 14.71
CA LYS A 105 -28.57 -7.35 15.19
C LYS A 105 -29.54 -6.47 14.39
N SER A 106 -30.32 -5.68 15.11
CA SER A 106 -31.18 -4.62 14.60
C SER A 106 -30.34 -3.49 13.99
N GLY A 107 -30.53 -3.17 12.70
CA GLY A 107 -29.84 -2.05 12.02
C GLY A 107 -29.18 -2.42 10.68
N VAL A 108 -28.96 -3.71 10.43
CA VAL A 108 -28.51 -4.24 9.13
C VAL A 108 -29.72 -4.35 8.20
N THR A 109 -29.84 -3.40 7.28
CA THR A 109 -30.85 -3.43 6.22
C THR A 109 -30.44 -4.38 5.09
N THR A 110 -31.39 -5.15 4.56
CA THR A 110 -31.20 -6.00 3.38
C THR A 110 -31.70 -5.31 2.10
N ALA A 111 -31.93 -3.99 2.16
CA ALA A 111 -32.30 -3.19 1.01
C ALA A 111 -31.13 -3.08 0.02
N PRO A 112 -31.28 -3.54 -1.23
CA PRO A 112 -30.26 -3.35 -2.24
C PRO A 112 -30.11 -1.89 -2.63
N ILE A 113 -28.86 -1.47 -2.86
CA ILE A 113 -28.53 -0.21 -3.50
C ILE A 113 -28.02 -0.51 -4.90
N CYS A 114 -28.72 0.02 -5.90
CA CYS A 114 -28.33 -0.09 -7.30
C CYS A 114 -27.35 1.03 -7.64
N VAL A 115 -26.22 0.66 -8.23
CA VAL A 115 -25.17 1.60 -8.67
C VAL A 115 -24.80 1.31 -10.12
N ASP A 116 -24.81 2.35 -10.94
CA ASP A 116 -24.25 2.35 -12.28
C ASP A 116 -22.81 2.86 -12.23
N TYR A 117 -21.96 2.36 -13.12
CA TYR A 117 -20.64 2.91 -13.40
C TYR A 117 -20.45 3.12 -14.90
N LYS A 118 -19.60 4.08 -15.25
CA LYS A 118 -19.17 4.35 -16.63
C LYS A 118 -17.69 4.73 -16.66
N VAL A 119 -17.04 4.40 -17.77
CA VAL A 119 -15.64 4.68 -18.07
C VAL A 119 -15.54 5.32 -19.45
N SER A 120 -14.74 6.37 -19.60
CA SER A 120 -14.54 7.12 -20.84
C SER A 120 -13.13 7.70 -20.89
N GLU A 121 -12.59 7.94 -22.08
CA GLU A 121 -11.32 8.68 -22.26
C GLU A 121 -11.47 10.18 -21.93
N ASP A 122 -12.70 10.69 -21.87
CA ASP A 122 -12.99 12.08 -21.59
C ASP A 122 -13.93 12.30 -20.40
N GLN A 123 -13.68 13.37 -19.64
CA GLN A 123 -14.43 13.70 -18.41
C GLN A 123 -15.92 13.99 -18.63
N ARG A 124 -16.35 14.29 -19.86
CA ARG A 124 -17.77 14.52 -20.16
C ARG A 124 -18.49 13.22 -20.50
N PHE A 125 -17.77 12.10 -20.58
CA PHE A 125 -18.32 10.77 -20.93
C PHE A 125 -19.05 10.80 -22.28
N THR A 126 -18.42 11.40 -23.29
CA THR A 126 -18.96 11.48 -24.65
C THR A 126 -18.94 10.15 -25.37
N ASP A 127 -17.92 9.33 -25.13
CA ASP A 127 -17.81 7.96 -25.63
C ASP A 127 -17.48 7.01 -24.48
N VAL A 128 -18.46 6.21 -24.07
CA VAL A 128 -18.33 5.32 -22.93
C VAL A 128 -17.79 3.98 -23.40
N VAL A 129 -16.55 3.66 -22.99
CA VAL A 129 -15.82 2.44 -23.40
C VAL A 129 -16.20 1.22 -22.56
N ASP A 130 -16.58 1.43 -21.30
CA ASP A 130 -17.13 0.39 -20.43
C ASP A 130 -18.18 0.96 -19.49
N SER A 131 -19.21 0.18 -19.19
CA SER A 131 -20.24 0.55 -18.24
C SER A 131 -20.98 -0.66 -17.70
N GLY A 132 -21.62 -0.48 -16.55
CA GLY A 132 -22.45 -1.52 -15.99
C GLY A 132 -23.22 -1.10 -14.76
N THR A 133 -24.18 -1.95 -14.42
CA THR A 133 -25.06 -1.79 -13.25
C THR A 133 -24.83 -2.94 -12.29
N LEU A 134 -24.72 -2.65 -11.00
CA LEU A 134 -24.49 -3.63 -9.93
C LEU A 134 -25.27 -3.29 -8.65
N TYR A 135 -25.31 -4.25 -7.73
CA TYR A 135 -25.86 -4.05 -6.39
C TYR A 135 -24.78 -3.96 -5.31
N THR A 136 -25.06 -3.17 -4.29
CA THR A 136 -24.38 -3.20 -2.98
C THR A 136 -25.38 -3.19 -1.83
N SER A 137 -24.93 -3.52 -0.62
CA SER A 137 -25.72 -3.67 0.59
C SER A 137 -24.83 -3.55 1.83
N SER A 138 -25.46 -3.58 3.00
CA SER A 138 -24.81 -3.60 4.29
C SER A 138 -23.85 -4.77 4.51
N ASP A 139 -24.02 -5.87 3.76
CA ASP A 139 -23.20 -7.09 3.90
C ASP A 139 -21.70 -6.84 3.68
N ILE A 140 -21.38 -5.88 2.82
CA ILE A 140 -20.02 -5.46 2.47
C ILE A 140 -19.81 -3.97 2.77
N ASP A 141 -20.52 -3.44 3.75
CA ASP A 141 -20.47 -2.03 4.16
C ASP A 141 -20.76 -1.03 3.03
N TYR A 142 -21.65 -1.42 2.12
CA TYR A 142 -22.08 -0.64 0.95
C TYR A 142 -20.94 -0.27 -0.03
N THR A 143 -19.82 -0.99 0.05
CA THR A 143 -18.72 -0.82 -0.89
C THR A 143 -19.12 -1.36 -2.27
N VAL A 144 -18.58 -0.72 -3.30
CA VAL A 144 -18.75 -1.08 -4.69
C VAL A 144 -17.37 -1.32 -5.23
N LYS A 145 -17.15 -2.51 -5.80
CA LYS A 145 -15.91 -2.81 -6.51
C LYS A 145 -16.22 -3.52 -7.82
N VAL A 146 -15.68 -3.02 -8.92
CA VAL A 146 -15.84 -3.60 -10.25
C VAL A 146 -14.48 -3.69 -10.94
N GLU A 147 -14.33 -4.66 -11.83
CA GLU A 147 -13.25 -4.68 -12.80
C GLU A 147 -13.80 -4.10 -14.10
N ALA A 148 -13.41 -2.87 -14.42
CA ALA A 148 -13.72 -2.26 -15.72
C ALA A 148 -12.83 -2.92 -16.79
N LYS A 149 -13.40 -3.25 -17.95
CA LYS A 149 -12.74 -4.05 -19.00
C LYS A 149 -12.82 -3.39 -20.36
N ASN A 150 -12.25 -4.04 -21.39
CA ASN A 150 -12.23 -3.56 -22.77
C ASN A 150 -11.53 -2.19 -22.90
N LEU A 151 -10.52 -1.97 -22.06
CA LEU A 151 -9.73 -0.75 -22.08
C LEU A 151 -8.52 -0.94 -23.00
N GLU A 152 -8.01 0.15 -23.55
CA GLU A 152 -6.79 0.13 -24.33
C GLU A 152 -5.56 0.16 -23.40
N PRO A 153 -4.47 -0.54 -23.75
CA PRO A 153 -3.21 -0.49 -23.00
C PRO A 153 -2.66 0.92 -22.85
N PHE A 154 -1.98 1.15 -21.72
CA PHE A 154 -1.27 2.39 -21.37
C PHE A 154 -2.08 3.69 -21.57
N THR A 155 -3.38 3.64 -21.37
CA THR A 155 -4.33 4.72 -21.67
C THR A 155 -4.96 5.28 -20.40
N SER A 156 -5.08 6.61 -20.32
CA SER A 156 -5.75 7.28 -19.20
C SER A 156 -7.26 7.33 -19.43
N TYR A 157 -8.03 6.99 -18.39
CA TYR A 157 -9.48 7.00 -18.42
C TYR A 157 -10.05 7.80 -17.26
N PHE A 158 -11.27 8.30 -17.45
CA PHE A 158 -12.13 8.85 -16.41
C PHE A 158 -13.26 7.88 -16.09
N TYR A 159 -13.64 7.80 -14.83
CA TYR A 159 -14.73 6.94 -14.37
C TYR A 159 -15.62 7.66 -13.36
N GLN A 160 -16.89 7.25 -13.32
CA GLN A 160 -17.87 7.82 -12.39
C GLN A 160 -18.93 6.79 -12.05
N PHE A 161 -19.39 6.81 -10.80
CA PHE A 161 -20.52 6.03 -10.32
C PHE A 161 -21.78 6.91 -10.19
N SER A 162 -22.95 6.31 -10.33
CA SER A 162 -24.23 6.98 -10.07
C SER A 162 -25.24 6.04 -9.42
N ILE A 163 -26.08 6.57 -8.55
CA ILE A 163 -27.22 5.82 -8.01
C ILE A 163 -28.25 5.64 -9.13
N CYS A 164 -28.65 4.39 -9.41
CA CYS A 164 -29.54 4.06 -10.52
C CYS A 164 -30.82 4.89 -10.52
N GLY A 165 -31.23 5.35 -11.70
CA GLY A 165 -32.46 6.12 -11.88
C GLY A 165 -32.43 7.51 -11.23
N SER A 166 -31.24 8.06 -10.95
CA SER A 166 -31.09 9.38 -10.33
C SER A 166 -29.91 10.16 -10.91
N ASN A 167 -29.84 11.46 -10.60
CA ASN A 167 -28.70 12.32 -10.92
C ASN A 167 -27.65 12.37 -9.78
N ASN A 168 -27.75 11.48 -8.80
CA ASN A 168 -26.79 11.43 -7.69
C ASN A 168 -25.54 10.67 -8.14
N THR A 169 -24.44 11.40 -8.32
CA THR A 169 -23.19 10.90 -8.88
C THR A 169 -22.03 11.03 -7.91
N SER A 170 -21.07 10.11 -8.00
CA SER A 170 -19.79 10.23 -7.31
C SER A 170 -18.95 11.38 -7.91
N PRO A 171 -17.86 11.78 -7.25
CA PRO A 171 -16.76 12.48 -7.92
C PRO A 171 -16.28 11.71 -9.15
N ILE A 172 -15.77 12.42 -10.14
CA ILE A 172 -15.13 11.82 -11.32
C ILE A 172 -13.71 11.40 -10.92
N GLY A 173 -13.40 10.13 -11.07
CA GLY A 173 -12.04 9.62 -10.89
C GLY A 173 -11.28 9.58 -12.22
N ARG A 174 -9.95 9.55 -12.13
CA ARG A 174 -9.00 9.28 -13.21
C ARG A 174 -8.22 8.01 -12.89
N THR A 175 -7.90 7.24 -13.91
CA THR A 175 -7.14 6.00 -13.82
C THR A 175 -6.29 5.80 -15.07
N LYS A 176 -5.41 4.79 -15.07
CA LYS A 176 -4.54 4.45 -16.20
C LYS A 176 -4.29 2.94 -16.25
N THR A 177 -4.43 2.33 -17.43
CA THR A 177 -4.08 0.92 -17.68
C THR A 177 -2.58 0.75 -17.84
N THR A 178 -2.06 -0.47 -17.65
CA THR A 178 -0.64 -0.78 -17.92
C THR A 178 -0.40 -0.97 -19.43
N PRO A 179 0.84 -0.88 -19.93
CA PRO A 179 1.16 -1.37 -21.27
C PRO A 179 1.02 -2.89 -21.36
N LEU A 180 0.91 -3.45 -22.57
CA LEU A 180 1.08 -4.89 -22.75
C LEU A 180 2.51 -5.30 -22.38
N PRO A 181 2.77 -6.54 -21.95
CA PRO A 181 4.11 -6.95 -21.52
C PRO A 181 5.20 -6.73 -22.56
N GLU A 182 4.92 -6.73 -23.87
CA GLU A 182 5.97 -6.57 -24.89
C GLU A 182 6.05 -5.14 -25.46
N ASP A 183 5.22 -4.20 -24.97
CA ASP A 183 5.21 -2.82 -25.46
C ASP A 183 6.48 -2.07 -25.01
N GLU A 184 7.09 -1.34 -25.94
CA GLU A 184 8.15 -0.39 -25.61
C GLU A 184 7.56 0.84 -24.92
N THR A 185 7.78 0.93 -23.60
CA THR A 185 7.35 2.08 -22.79
C THR A 185 8.56 2.94 -22.47
N ALA A 186 8.50 4.23 -22.84
CA ALA A 186 9.64 5.14 -22.74
C ALA A 186 9.97 5.56 -21.29
N ASN A 187 8.95 5.91 -20.52
CA ASN A 187 9.10 6.32 -19.12
C ASN A 187 7.83 6.02 -18.33
N VAL A 188 7.97 5.65 -17.06
CA VAL A 188 6.87 5.45 -16.11
C VAL A 188 7.25 6.04 -14.76
N GLY A 189 6.33 6.82 -14.18
CA GLY A 189 6.46 7.37 -12.84
C GLY A 189 5.68 6.56 -11.79
N LEU A 190 6.31 6.29 -10.64
CA LEU A 190 5.69 5.66 -9.47
C LEU A 190 5.80 6.60 -8.27
N ALA A 191 4.73 6.86 -7.55
CA ALA A 191 4.82 7.41 -6.20
C ALA A 191 4.77 6.27 -5.18
N VAL A 192 5.68 6.27 -4.20
CA VAL A 192 5.79 5.19 -3.21
C VAL A 192 5.56 5.72 -1.79
N TYR A 193 4.71 5.00 -1.05
CA TYR A 193 4.27 5.38 0.29
C TYR A 193 4.25 4.18 1.25
N SER A 194 4.35 4.46 2.54
CA SER A 194 3.99 3.57 3.65
C SER A 194 3.66 4.38 4.90
N CYS A 195 3.14 3.72 5.94
CA CYS A 195 3.13 4.23 7.32
C CYS A 195 2.41 5.57 7.48
N SER A 196 1.09 5.50 7.42
CA SER A 196 0.21 6.68 7.39
C SER A 196 -0.56 6.86 8.69
N ASN A 197 0.12 6.84 9.84
CA ASN A 197 -0.58 6.95 11.12
C ASN A 197 -1.37 8.25 11.22
N PHE A 198 -2.69 8.13 11.38
CA PHE A 198 -3.65 9.24 11.33
C PHE A 198 -3.41 10.29 12.44
N PRO A 199 -3.21 9.91 13.72
CA PRO A 199 -2.86 10.82 14.82
C PRO A 199 -1.65 11.73 14.57
N PHE A 200 -0.61 11.25 13.88
CA PHE A 200 0.64 12.01 13.76
C PHE A 200 0.60 13.16 12.76
N GLY A 201 -0.41 13.22 11.89
CA GLY A 201 -0.58 14.37 11.00
C GLY A 201 -1.50 14.17 9.82
N TYR A 202 -1.57 15.19 8.98
CA TYR A 202 -2.28 15.24 7.70
C TYR A 202 -1.46 14.56 6.60
N PHE A 203 -2.14 13.84 5.71
CA PHE A 203 -1.48 13.03 4.68
C PHE A 203 -1.05 13.84 3.44
N ASN A 204 -0.33 14.94 3.66
CA ASN A 204 0.13 15.87 2.61
C ASN A 204 0.88 15.16 1.48
N ALA A 205 1.67 14.12 1.81
CA ALA A 205 2.45 13.32 0.86
C ALA A 205 1.60 12.74 -0.27
N TYR A 206 0.37 12.27 0.02
CA TYR A 206 -0.50 11.69 -1.01
C TYR A 206 -0.97 12.71 -2.05
N GLY A 207 -1.16 13.97 -1.64
CA GLY A 207 -1.67 15.01 -2.52
C GLY A 207 -0.60 15.63 -3.42
N ASN A 208 0.67 15.57 -3.03
CA ASN A 208 1.74 16.27 -3.73
C ASN A 208 1.99 15.73 -5.15
N PRO A 209 2.09 14.41 -5.39
CA PRO A 209 2.20 13.88 -6.76
C PRO A 209 0.97 14.16 -7.62
N VAL A 210 -0.22 14.27 -7.03
CA VAL A 210 -1.44 14.65 -7.78
C VAL A 210 -1.34 16.10 -8.24
N ARG A 211 -0.86 17.00 -7.38
CA ARG A 211 -0.69 18.43 -7.70
C ARG A 211 0.39 18.68 -8.75
N LYS A 212 1.42 17.83 -8.79
CA LYS A 212 2.48 17.84 -9.79
C LYS A 212 2.11 17.14 -11.10
N ASP A 213 1.10 16.26 -11.08
CA ASP A 213 0.79 15.31 -12.15
C ASP A 213 2.05 14.54 -12.61
N SER A 214 2.88 14.11 -11.65
CA SER A 214 4.25 13.63 -11.90
C SER A 214 4.38 12.12 -12.07
N VAL A 215 3.33 11.34 -11.81
CA VAL A 215 3.41 9.87 -11.77
C VAL A 215 2.24 9.21 -12.49
N ASP A 216 2.38 7.94 -12.83
CA ASP A 216 1.35 7.12 -13.48
C ASP A 216 0.62 6.21 -12.48
N TYR A 217 1.36 5.66 -11.51
CA TYR A 217 0.86 4.68 -10.55
C TYR A 217 1.29 5.02 -9.14
N VAL A 218 0.52 4.54 -8.16
CA VAL A 218 0.84 4.64 -6.74
C VAL A 218 1.16 3.25 -6.18
N ILE A 219 2.27 3.13 -5.48
CA ILE A 219 2.65 1.96 -4.70
C ILE A 219 2.46 2.28 -3.22
N HIS A 220 1.80 1.39 -2.48
CA HIS A 220 1.69 1.49 -1.03
C HIS A 220 2.23 0.21 -0.40
N LEU A 221 3.25 0.32 0.44
CA LEU A 221 4.00 -0.82 0.98
C LEU A 221 3.48 -1.33 2.32
N GLY A 222 2.45 -0.68 2.87
CA GLY A 222 1.72 -1.13 4.05
C GLY A 222 1.57 -0.04 5.10
N ASP A 223 0.92 -0.36 6.21
CA ASP A 223 0.52 0.58 7.26
C ASP A 223 -0.37 1.71 6.73
N TYR A 224 -1.32 1.31 5.90
CA TYR A 224 -2.37 2.18 5.40
C TYR A 224 -3.30 2.62 6.54
N ILE A 225 -3.54 1.74 7.52
CA ILE A 225 -4.21 2.04 8.78
C ILE A 225 -3.32 1.64 9.97
N TYR A 226 -3.69 2.09 11.17
CA TYR A 226 -3.17 1.58 12.45
C TYR A 226 -4.34 1.15 13.34
N GLU A 227 -4.12 0.20 14.24
CA GLU A 227 -5.13 -0.48 15.05
C GLU A 227 -5.47 0.18 16.39
N TYR A 228 -4.64 1.11 16.84
CA TYR A 228 -4.55 1.58 18.22
C TYR A 228 -5.81 2.23 18.79
N ALA A 229 -5.82 2.38 20.12
CA ALA A 229 -6.96 2.76 20.94
C ALA A 229 -7.51 4.17 20.71
N GLY A 230 -6.77 5.05 20.05
CA GLY A 230 -7.21 6.41 19.83
C GLY A 230 -6.19 7.42 20.33
N ASP A 231 -6.69 8.59 20.70
CA ASP A 231 -5.84 9.71 21.11
C ASP A 231 -5.05 9.38 22.38
N GLY A 232 -3.72 9.50 22.29
CA GLY A 232 -2.80 9.26 23.40
C GLY A 232 -2.32 7.82 23.57
N ASP A 233 -2.78 6.87 22.74
CA ASP A 233 -2.26 5.50 22.72
C ASP A 233 -0.99 5.44 21.86
N TYR A 234 -1.14 5.66 20.55
CA TYR A 234 -0.01 5.83 19.62
C TYR A 234 -0.18 7.13 18.83
N GLY A 235 0.22 8.23 19.46
CA GLY A 235 0.12 9.60 18.95
C GLY A 235 -1.03 10.42 19.54
N TYR A 236 -0.89 11.75 19.54
CA TYR A 236 -1.85 12.72 20.07
C TYR A 236 -2.47 13.55 18.94
N GLY A 237 -3.48 12.99 18.28
CA GLY A 237 -4.13 13.58 17.11
C GLY A 237 -5.32 14.51 17.40
N ALA A 238 -5.95 14.42 18.58
CA ALA A 238 -7.13 15.23 18.90
C ALA A 238 -6.92 16.75 18.76
N PRO A 239 -5.78 17.34 19.18
CA PRO A 239 -5.52 18.78 19.01
C PRO A 239 -5.57 19.27 17.55
N ILE A 240 -5.29 18.38 16.59
CA ILE A 240 -5.29 18.69 15.15
C ILE A 240 -6.49 18.08 14.39
N GLY A 241 -7.49 17.56 15.11
CA GLY A 241 -8.68 16.93 14.52
C GLY A 241 -8.41 15.55 13.91
N ARG A 242 -7.41 14.84 14.43
CA ARG A 242 -6.90 13.56 13.91
C ARG A 242 -6.97 12.43 14.94
N ALA A 243 -7.95 12.47 15.85
CA ALA A 243 -8.19 11.36 16.77
C ALA A 243 -8.72 10.14 15.99
N PRO A 244 -8.17 8.92 16.17
CA PRO A 244 -8.67 7.72 15.54
C PRO A 244 -10.11 7.41 15.91
N ASN A 245 -10.87 6.91 14.94
CA ASN A 245 -12.23 6.42 15.13
C ASN A 245 -12.32 4.97 14.61
N PRO A 246 -12.84 4.00 15.41
CA PRO A 246 -13.34 4.14 16.78
C PRO A 246 -12.20 4.42 17.78
N PRO A 247 -12.47 5.11 18.91
CA PRO A 247 -11.48 5.37 19.95
C PRO A 247 -11.34 4.14 20.87
N ARG A 248 -10.90 3.02 20.28
CA ARG A 248 -10.48 1.79 20.96
C ARG A 248 -9.62 0.94 20.02
N ILE A 249 -8.88 -0.02 20.59
CA ILE A 249 -8.12 -0.99 19.79
C ILE A 249 -9.14 -1.76 18.94
N ILE A 250 -8.83 -1.94 17.66
CA ILE A 250 -9.76 -2.54 16.71
C ILE A 250 -9.59 -4.07 16.66
N PHE A 251 -10.68 -4.80 16.86
CA PHE A 251 -10.69 -6.27 16.85
C PHE A 251 -11.77 -6.84 15.92
N THR A 252 -12.92 -6.16 15.86
CA THR A 252 -14.08 -6.64 15.15
C THR A 252 -14.12 -6.13 13.72
N LEU A 253 -14.89 -6.79 12.85
CA LEU A 253 -15.07 -6.34 11.47
C LEU A 253 -15.61 -4.91 11.39
N TYR A 254 -16.53 -4.52 12.28
CA TYR A 254 -16.99 -3.14 12.40
C TYR A 254 -15.83 -2.19 12.70
N ASP A 255 -14.97 -2.54 13.67
CA ASP A 255 -13.88 -1.65 14.09
C ASP A 255 -12.89 -1.42 12.93
N TYR A 256 -12.51 -2.46 12.18
CA TYR A 256 -11.64 -2.31 11.00
C TYR A 256 -12.30 -1.50 9.87
N ARG A 257 -13.58 -1.74 9.57
CA ARG A 257 -14.33 -0.93 8.58
C ARG A 257 -14.38 0.54 8.99
N ALA A 258 -14.62 0.81 10.28
CA ALA A 258 -14.65 2.15 10.83
C ALA A 258 -13.28 2.83 10.82
N ARG A 259 -12.20 2.08 11.07
CA ARG A 259 -10.83 2.61 10.96
C ARG A 259 -10.46 2.95 9.53
N HIS A 260 -10.76 2.08 8.56
CA HIS A 260 -10.58 2.39 7.13
C HIS A 260 -11.38 3.63 6.71
N ALA A 261 -12.64 3.74 7.15
CA ALA A 261 -13.47 4.92 6.90
C ALA A 261 -12.85 6.20 7.46
N ASN A 262 -12.40 6.17 8.72
CA ASN A 262 -11.77 7.32 9.37
C ASN A 262 -10.52 7.79 8.61
N TYR A 263 -9.65 6.89 8.19
CA TYR A 263 -8.47 7.25 7.40
C TYR A 263 -8.89 7.85 6.04
N ARG A 264 -9.91 7.27 5.42
CA ARG A 264 -10.54 7.74 4.16
C ARG A 264 -11.26 9.09 4.26
N GLU A 265 -11.28 9.74 5.41
CA GLU A 265 -11.77 11.13 5.53
C GLU A 265 -10.71 12.15 5.11
N ASP A 266 -9.42 11.76 5.08
CA ASP A 266 -8.33 12.65 4.70
C ASP A 266 -8.44 13.09 3.23
N ARG A 267 -8.36 14.41 3.01
CA ARG A 267 -8.59 15.02 1.70
C ARG A 267 -7.48 14.75 0.69
N ASP A 268 -6.23 14.60 1.12
CA ASP A 268 -5.13 14.30 0.21
C ASP A 268 -5.05 12.81 -0.12
N LEU A 269 -5.46 11.95 0.81
CA LEU A 269 -5.66 10.53 0.52
C LEU A 269 -6.81 10.29 -0.48
N LEU A 270 -7.95 10.96 -0.29
CA LEU A 270 -9.05 10.93 -1.25
C LEU A 270 -8.63 11.47 -2.62
N LEU A 271 -7.87 12.57 -2.64
CA LEU A 271 -7.36 13.17 -3.87
C LEU A 271 -6.48 12.20 -4.65
N SER A 272 -5.58 11.48 -3.97
CA SER A 272 -4.69 10.52 -4.63
C SER A 272 -5.43 9.30 -5.18
N HIS A 273 -6.35 8.71 -4.41
CA HIS A 273 -7.18 7.59 -4.89
C HIS A 273 -8.09 7.99 -6.05
N GLN A 274 -8.60 9.23 -6.02
CA GLN A 274 -9.43 9.73 -7.10
C GLN A 274 -8.64 9.87 -8.41
N ASN A 275 -7.32 10.11 -8.39
CA ASN A 275 -6.57 10.48 -9.59
C ASN A 275 -5.64 9.38 -10.14
N TYR A 276 -5.20 8.44 -9.31
CA TYR A 276 -4.24 7.42 -9.71
C TYR A 276 -4.75 6.00 -9.43
N PRO A 277 -4.38 5.02 -10.26
CA PRO A 277 -4.47 3.61 -9.90
C PRO A 277 -3.44 3.25 -8.82
N TRP A 278 -3.92 2.68 -7.72
CA TRP A 278 -3.09 2.22 -6.61
C TRP A 278 -2.79 0.72 -6.71
N ILE A 279 -1.56 0.33 -6.36
CA ILE A 279 -1.08 -1.04 -6.22
C ILE A 279 -0.59 -1.22 -4.79
N PRO A 280 -1.50 -1.42 -3.82
CA PRO A 280 -1.15 -1.53 -2.42
C PRO A 280 -0.82 -2.99 -2.03
N VAL A 281 -0.03 -3.13 -0.99
CA VAL A 281 0.07 -4.34 -0.17
C VAL A 281 -0.04 -3.92 1.30
N TRP A 282 -0.50 -4.83 2.15
CA TRP A 282 -0.52 -4.60 3.59
C TRP A 282 0.87 -4.81 4.20
N ASP A 283 1.03 -4.28 5.39
CA ASP A 283 2.05 -4.66 6.34
C ASP A 283 1.40 -5.22 7.63
N ASP A 284 1.91 -4.92 8.82
CA ASP A 284 1.41 -5.45 10.08
C ASP A 284 0.21 -4.69 10.61
N HIS A 285 0.24 -3.36 10.61
CA HIS A 285 -0.79 -2.50 11.22
C HIS A 285 -2.16 -2.53 10.50
N GLU A 286 -2.25 -3.10 9.30
CA GLU A 286 -3.53 -3.51 8.74
C GLU A 286 -4.28 -4.53 9.61
N VAL A 287 -3.56 -5.29 10.44
CA VAL A 287 -4.10 -6.25 11.42
C VAL A 287 -3.70 -5.85 12.83
N SER A 288 -2.42 -5.98 13.16
CA SER A 288 -1.84 -5.68 14.47
C SER A 288 -0.32 -5.67 14.36
N ASP A 289 0.30 -4.76 15.10
CA ASP A 289 1.73 -4.58 15.30
C ASP A 289 2.51 -5.91 15.43
N ASN A 290 3.60 -6.00 14.68
CA ASN A 290 4.52 -7.14 14.56
C ASN A 290 3.82 -8.49 14.38
N GLN A 291 2.77 -8.55 13.55
CA GLN A 291 2.11 -9.81 13.25
C GLN A 291 3.01 -10.80 12.49
N TYR A 292 2.76 -12.08 12.75
CA TYR A 292 3.26 -13.22 12.01
C TYR A 292 2.10 -14.22 11.79
N ARG A 293 2.37 -15.37 11.17
CA ARG A 293 1.32 -16.33 10.79
C ARG A 293 0.34 -16.63 11.93
N ASP A 294 0.87 -16.84 13.13
CA ASP A 294 0.11 -17.36 14.26
C ASP A 294 -0.25 -16.29 15.31
N GLY A 295 0.39 -15.11 15.37
CA GLY A 295 0.11 -14.10 16.41
C GLY A 295 0.63 -12.70 16.10
N ALA A 296 0.62 -11.81 17.10
CA ALA A 296 1.14 -10.44 17.05
C ALA A 296 1.77 -10.02 18.39
N SER A 297 2.35 -8.81 18.48
CA SER A 297 3.03 -8.32 19.69
C SER A 297 2.12 -8.33 20.93
N GLU A 298 0.93 -7.75 20.82
CA GLU A 298 -0.04 -7.65 21.92
C GLU A 298 -0.99 -8.84 22.04
N LEU A 299 -1.15 -9.63 20.97
CA LEU A 299 -2.00 -10.83 20.90
C LEU A 299 -1.16 -12.07 20.58
N ASN A 300 -0.35 -12.49 21.55
CA ASN A 300 0.69 -13.51 21.41
C ASN A 300 0.24 -14.97 21.70
N ASN A 301 -1.04 -15.30 21.44
CA ASN A 301 -1.64 -16.62 21.63
C ASN A 301 -1.55 -17.23 23.04
N THR A 302 -1.39 -16.41 24.07
CA THR A 302 -1.57 -16.84 25.46
C THR A 302 -3.04 -16.66 25.89
N GLU A 303 -3.51 -17.47 26.85
CA GLU A 303 -4.84 -17.27 27.45
C GLU A 303 -4.98 -15.85 28.02
N ASP A 304 -3.92 -15.34 28.65
CA ASP A 304 -3.86 -13.98 29.18
C ASP A 304 -4.02 -12.91 28.10
N SER A 305 -3.30 -13.03 26.97
CA SER A 305 -3.45 -12.09 25.85
C SER A 305 -4.86 -12.11 25.27
N PHE A 306 -5.46 -13.29 25.12
CA PHE A 306 -6.82 -13.45 24.63
C PHE A 306 -7.86 -12.81 25.56
N VAL A 307 -7.71 -12.98 26.87
CA VAL A 307 -8.61 -12.39 27.88
C VAL A 307 -8.47 -10.87 27.92
N ARG A 308 -7.24 -10.37 27.90
CA ARG A 308 -6.93 -8.92 27.92
C ARG A 308 -7.50 -8.20 26.70
N ASP A 309 -7.46 -8.85 25.54
CA ASP A 309 -7.82 -8.28 24.24
C ASP A 309 -9.30 -8.52 23.87
N GLY A 310 -10.15 -8.75 24.87
CA GLY A 310 -11.60 -8.81 24.69
C GLY A 310 -12.13 -10.13 24.14
N GLY A 311 -11.34 -11.20 24.18
CA GLY A 311 -11.79 -12.55 23.84
C GLY A 311 -11.99 -12.82 22.34
N VAL A 312 -11.34 -12.02 21.48
CA VAL A 312 -11.25 -12.30 20.04
C VAL A 312 -9.91 -12.98 19.76
N SER A 313 -9.92 -14.15 19.13
CA SER A 313 -8.67 -14.85 18.78
C SER A 313 -7.91 -14.08 17.70
N PHE A 314 -6.59 -14.26 17.64
CA PHE A 314 -5.77 -13.64 16.61
C PHE A 314 -6.26 -13.99 15.21
N ASP A 315 -6.55 -15.27 14.94
CA ASP A 315 -7.11 -15.68 13.64
C ASP A 315 -8.41 -14.93 13.31
N GLN A 316 -9.33 -14.79 14.27
CA GLN A 316 -10.57 -14.07 14.02
C GLN A 316 -10.34 -12.57 13.77
N ARG A 317 -9.39 -11.95 14.48
CA ARG A 317 -8.97 -10.55 14.28
C ARG A 317 -8.36 -10.36 12.89
N LYS A 318 -7.39 -11.21 12.51
CA LYS A 318 -6.77 -11.27 11.18
C LYS A 318 -7.82 -11.41 10.08
N MET A 319 -8.83 -12.28 10.27
CA MET A 319 -9.90 -12.43 9.29
C MET A 319 -10.79 -11.18 9.16
N ASN A 320 -11.08 -10.50 10.26
CA ASN A 320 -11.84 -9.24 10.25
C ASN A 320 -11.08 -8.14 9.51
N ALA A 321 -9.78 -8.01 9.78
CA ALA A 321 -8.87 -7.09 9.13
C ALA A 321 -8.76 -7.33 7.62
N VAL A 322 -8.40 -8.55 7.22
CA VAL A 322 -8.24 -8.94 5.81
C VAL A 322 -9.53 -8.69 5.03
N ARG A 323 -10.69 -9.02 5.61
CA ARG A 323 -11.98 -8.73 4.98
C ARG A 323 -12.21 -7.24 4.79
N ALA A 324 -11.99 -6.43 5.83
CA ALA A 324 -12.15 -4.98 5.72
C ALA A 324 -11.20 -4.39 4.66
N TYR A 325 -9.95 -4.87 4.61
CA TYR A 325 -8.98 -4.46 3.60
C TYR A 325 -9.47 -4.77 2.18
N PHE A 326 -9.94 -5.99 1.91
CA PHE A 326 -10.52 -6.34 0.61
C PHE A 326 -11.81 -5.57 0.30
N GLU A 327 -12.61 -5.18 1.28
CA GLU A 327 -13.80 -4.37 1.04
C GLU A 327 -13.43 -2.91 0.68
N TRP A 328 -12.38 -2.35 1.29
CA TRP A 328 -12.05 -0.92 1.27
C TRP A 328 -10.90 -0.50 0.33
N MET A 329 -10.08 -1.45 -0.13
CA MET A 329 -8.94 -1.17 -1.03
C MET A 329 -9.26 -1.55 -2.48
N PRO A 330 -8.80 -0.79 -3.50
CA PRO A 330 -9.10 -1.03 -4.91
C PRO A 330 -8.22 -2.16 -5.52
N ILE A 331 -8.15 -3.30 -4.84
CA ILE A 331 -7.37 -4.47 -5.26
C ILE A 331 -8.23 -5.59 -5.83
N ARG A 332 -7.62 -6.41 -6.69
CA ARG A 332 -8.14 -7.72 -7.11
C ARG A 332 -7.95 -8.76 -6.02
N GLN A 333 -8.80 -9.76 -6.05
CA GLN A 333 -8.49 -11.06 -5.46
C GLN A 333 -7.52 -11.76 -6.40
N VAL A 334 -6.33 -12.14 -5.91
CA VAL A 334 -5.24 -12.63 -6.77
C VAL A 334 -5.45 -14.06 -7.20
N GLU A 335 -5.66 -14.93 -6.22
CA GLU A 335 -5.90 -16.33 -6.47
C GLU A 335 -7.06 -16.71 -5.61
N MET A 336 -8.05 -17.27 -6.29
CA MET A 336 -9.33 -17.24 -5.67
C MET A 336 -9.33 -18.23 -4.46
N ASP A 337 -8.70 -19.39 -4.57
CA ASP A 337 -8.62 -20.35 -3.46
C ASP A 337 -7.69 -19.98 -2.29
N ASP A 338 -7.02 -18.83 -2.33
CA ASP A 338 -6.09 -18.40 -1.29
C ASP A 338 -6.45 -17.01 -0.74
N ASN A 339 -7.07 -17.03 0.44
CA ASN A 339 -7.70 -15.84 1.01
C ASN A 339 -6.73 -14.86 1.68
N LEU A 340 -5.48 -15.28 1.90
CA LEU A 340 -4.40 -14.42 2.36
C LEU A 340 -3.47 -14.04 1.22
N ARG A 341 -3.76 -14.47 -0.02
CA ARG A 341 -2.94 -14.12 -1.15
C ARG A 341 -3.18 -12.69 -1.62
N ILE A 342 -2.22 -11.83 -1.31
CA ILE A 342 -2.14 -10.46 -1.84
C ILE A 342 -0.95 -10.24 -2.78
N TRP A 343 0.11 -11.06 -2.68
CA TRP A 343 1.30 -10.89 -3.51
C TRP A 343 1.01 -11.21 -4.98
N ARG A 344 1.46 -10.32 -5.86
CA ARG A 344 1.12 -10.31 -7.29
C ARG A 344 2.16 -9.51 -8.08
N SER A 345 2.11 -9.63 -9.40
CA SER A 345 3.05 -8.95 -10.30
C SER A 345 2.35 -8.24 -11.45
N PHE A 346 2.96 -7.17 -11.93
CA PHE A 346 2.50 -6.36 -13.06
C PHE A 346 3.64 -6.20 -14.06
N SER A 347 3.41 -6.64 -15.30
CA SER A 347 4.34 -6.41 -16.40
C SER A 347 4.01 -5.07 -17.06
N VAL A 348 4.90 -4.10 -16.90
CA VAL A 348 4.72 -2.75 -17.44
C VAL A 348 5.61 -2.61 -18.66
N GLY A 349 5.10 -3.06 -19.81
CA GLY A 349 5.89 -3.11 -21.03
C GLY A 349 7.09 -4.05 -20.93
N SER A 350 8.03 -3.86 -21.85
CA SER A 350 9.39 -4.37 -21.75
C SER A 350 10.24 -3.59 -20.73
N LEU A 351 9.69 -2.54 -20.12
CA LEU A 351 10.41 -1.65 -19.22
C LEU A 351 10.67 -2.30 -17.85
N PHE A 352 9.62 -2.72 -17.13
CA PHE A 352 9.81 -3.37 -15.84
C PHE A 352 8.72 -4.39 -15.50
N ASP A 353 9.08 -5.34 -14.64
CA ASP A 353 8.12 -6.12 -13.86
C ASP A 353 8.10 -5.60 -12.42
N LEU A 354 6.92 -5.18 -11.94
CA LEU A 354 6.67 -4.90 -10.53
C LEU A 354 6.22 -6.18 -9.84
N ILE A 355 6.91 -6.57 -8.77
CA ILE A 355 6.67 -7.79 -8.01
C ILE A 355 6.39 -7.39 -6.56
N MET A 356 5.13 -7.43 -6.15
CA MET A 356 4.69 -7.07 -4.80
C MET A 356 4.68 -8.31 -3.92
N LEU A 357 5.43 -8.29 -2.81
CA LEU A 357 5.54 -9.38 -1.83
C LEU A 357 4.58 -9.18 -0.65
N ASP A 358 4.22 -10.27 0.01
CA ASP A 358 3.70 -10.30 1.38
C ASP A 358 4.79 -10.82 2.32
N THR A 359 5.21 -10.03 3.31
CA THR A 359 6.18 -10.45 4.34
C THR A 359 5.57 -10.50 5.73
N ARG A 360 4.24 -10.60 5.85
CA ARG A 360 3.50 -10.60 7.12
C ARG A 360 2.54 -11.78 7.23
N ALA A 361 1.33 -11.64 6.69
CA ALA A 361 0.18 -12.41 7.14
C ALA A 361 0.16 -13.86 6.63
N TYR A 362 0.89 -14.16 5.55
CA TYR A 362 0.75 -15.43 4.85
C TYR A 362 1.36 -16.64 5.59
N ASP A 363 2.69 -16.66 5.74
CA ASP A 363 3.41 -17.82 6.31
C ASP A 363 4.67 -17.40 7.09
N ARG A 364 4.73 -16.14 7.53
CA ARG A 364 5.84 -15.59 8.30
C ARG A 364 6.01 -16.36 9.62
N SER A 365 7.22 -16.82 9.88
CA SER A 365 7.61 -17.43 11.16
C SER A 365 7.53 -16.40 12.30
N ILE A 366 7.58 -16.83 13.57
CA ILE A 366 7.57 -15.89 14.70
C ILE A 366 8.62 -14.80 14.55
N THR A 367 8.23 -13.54 14.75
CA THR A 367 9.08 -12.36 14.63
C THR A 367 9.51 -11.81 15.99
N ASP A 368 10.23 -10.69 16.02
CA ASP A 368 10.48 -9.96 17.25
C ASP A 368 9.20 -9.31 17.79
N LEU A 369 8.80 -9.70 18.99
CA LEU A 369 7.62 -9.24 19.71
C LEU A 369 8.04 -8.43 20.95
N TYR A 370 9.26 -7.88 20.93
CA TYR A 370 9.93 -7.10 21.99
C TYR A 370 10.40 -7.91 23.20
N TRP A 371 9.66 -8.96 23.59
CA TRP A 371 10.03 -9.80 24.74
C TRP A 371 10.87 -11.03 24.37
N ASN A 372 10.99 -11.35 23.08
CA ASN A 372 11.71 -12.51 22.55
C ASN A 372 12.91 -12.13 21.64
N THR A 373 13.37 -10.87 21.66
CA THR A 373 14.47 -10.39 20.81
C THR A 373 15.70 -11.30 20.85
N ASP A 374 16.17 -11.71 22.04
CA ASP A 374 17.32 -12.63 22.18
C ASP A 374 17.07 -13.99 21.50
N TYR A 375 15.85 -14.51 21.64
CA TYR A 375 15.48 -15.76 20.98
C TYR A 375 15.48 -15.60 19.46
N ILE A 376 14.93 -14.49 18.93
CA ILE A 376 14.92 -14.23 17.49
C ILE A 376 16.34 -14.00 16.95
N HIS A 377 17.21 -13.31 17.69
CA HIS A 377 18.63 -13.21 17.37
C HIS A 377 19.22 -14.60 17.14
N ASP A 378 19.09 -15.49 18.14
CA ASP A 378 19.71 -16.82 18.13
C ASP A 378 19.27 -17.65 16.91
N ILE A 379 18.02 -17.50 16.48
CA ILE A 379 17.46 -18.27 15.36
C ILE A 379 17.43 -17.49 14.04
N SER A 380 17.87 -16.23 13.97
CA SER A 380 17.73 -15.34 12.81
C SER A 380 18.28 -15.95 11.50
N ASN A 381 19.31 -16.80 11.59
CA ASN A 381 19.92 -17.52 10.47
C ASN A 381 19.55 -19.01 10.37
N ASP A 382 18.54 -19.48 11.12
CA ASP A 382 18.03 -20.84 11.01
C ASP A 382 17.42 -21.05 9.61
N ALA A 383 17.89 -22.09 8.92
CA ALA A 383 17.47 -22.44 7.57
C ALA A 383 15.95 -22.70 7.44
N ALA A 384 15.30 -23.13 8.53
CA ALA A 384 13.87 -23.44 8.57
C ALA A 384 12.98 -22.19 8.72
N ARG A 385 13.53 -21.04 9.11
CA ARG A 385 12.75 -19.80 9.19
C ARG A 385 12.37 -19.31 7.80
N SER A 386 11.14 -18.82 7.70
CA SER A 386 10.62 -18.26 6.46
C SER A 386 9.82 -16.99 6.73
N LEU A 387 10.01 -16.02 5.85
CA LEU A 387 9.27 -14.75 5.82
C LEU A 387 8.06 -14.83 4.87
N MET A 388 8.23 -15.53 3.74
CA MET A 388 7.24 -15.62 2.66
C MET A 388 6.50 -16.97 2.61
N GLY A 389 7.07 -18.01 3.22
CA GLY A 389 6.64 -19.39 2.99
C GLY A 389 7.04 -19.92 1.60
N SER A 390 7.00 -21.24 1.46
CA SER A 390 7.48 -21.92 0.24
C SER A 390 6.70 -21.55 -1.03
N ARG A 391 5.39 -21.30 -0.92
CA ARG A 391 4.54 -20.99 -2.08
C ARG A 391 4.92 -19.65 -2.71
N GLN A 392 5.01 -18.61 -1.90
CA GLN A 392 5.38 -17.28 -2.37
C GLN A 392 6.86 -17.21 -2.75
N GLU A 393 7.76 -17.85 -1.99
CA GLU A 393 9.20 -17.87 -2.32
C GLU A 393 9.44 -18.48 -3.72
N ASN A 394 8.85 -19.65 -4.00
CA ASN A 394 8.93 -20.26 -5.33
C ASN A 394 8.28 -19.39 -6.41
N TRP A 395 7.14 -18.78 -6.13
CA TRP A 395 6.49 -17.84 -7.06
C TRP A 395 7.37 -16.62 -7.35
N PHE A 396 8.05 -16.09 -6.34
CA PHE A 396 8.91 -14.92 -6.44
C PHE A 396 10.10 -15.21 -7.34
N TYR A 397 10.81 -16.31 -7.10
CA TYR A 397 11.95 -16.73 -7.91
C TYR A 397 11.55 -17.04 -9.36
N ASN A 398 10.42 -17.72 -9.55
CA ASN A 398 9.86 -17.94 -10.89
C ASN A 398 9.47 -16.63 -11.60
N SER A 399 9.01 -15.62 -10.87
CA SER A 399 8.65 -14.31 -11.44
C SER A 399 9.90 -13.51 -11.83
N LEU A 400 10.93 -13.49 -10.99
CA LEU A 400 12.25 -12.93 -11.32
C LEU A 400 12.86 -13.60 -12.56
N GLY A 401 12.83 -14.94 -12.60
CA GLY A 401 13.37 -15.71 -13.72
C GLY A 401 12.60 -15.49 -15.02
N ARG A 402 11.26 -15.42 -14.96
CA ARG A 402 10.42 -15.09 -16.12
C ARG A 402 10.66 -13.67 -16.62
N SER A 403 10.77 -12.70 -15.72
CA SER A 403 11.09 -11.31 -16.05
C SER A 403 12.43 -11.20 -16.78
N ALA A 404 13.47 -11.81 -16.21
CA ALA A 404 14.80 -11.87 -16.80
C ALA A 404 14.79 -12.52 -18.19
N LYS A 405 14.09 -13.64 -18.34
CA LYS A 405 13.99 -14.38 -19.59
C LYS A 405 13.20 -13.63 -20.67
N ARG A 406 12.15 -12.89 -20.28
CA ARG A 406 11.36 -12.04 -21.18
C ARG A 406 12.19 -10.87 -21.70
N GLY A 407 13.21 -10.45 -20.95
CA GLY A 407 14.04 -9.31 -21.30
C GLY A 407 13.47 -7.98 -20.81
N ALA A 408 12.66 -8.00 -19.75
CA ALA A 408 12.26 -6.77 -19.08
C ALA A 408 13.50 -6.08 -18.52
N THR A 409 13.65 -4.78 -18.75
CA THR A 409 14.84 -4.04 -18.36
C THR A 409 15.03 -4.04 -16.86
N TRP A 410 13.97 -3.80 -16.08
CA TRP A 410 14.03 -3.75 -14.61
C TRP A 410 13.13 -4.78 -13.92
N ARG A 411 13.56 -5.19 -12.73
CA ARG A 411 12.77 -5.95 -11.76
C ARG A 411 12.61 -5.06 -10.55
N ILE A 412 11.38 -4.63 -10.28
CA ILE A 412 11.07 -3.75 -9.15
C ILE A 412 10.31 -4.59 -8.11
N ILE A 413 10.86 -4.72 -6.92
CA ILE A 413 10.36 -5.60 -5.86
C ILE A 413 9.80 -4.71 -4.75
N GLY A 414 8.48 -4.77 -4.52
CA GLY A 414 7.85 -4.16 -3.36
C GLY A 414 7.87 -5.12 -2.18
N SER A 415 8.51 -4.72 -1.09
CA SER A 415 8.57 -5.38 0.21
C SER A 415 8.04 -4.42 1.27
N GLN A 416 7.47 -4.94 2.34
CA GLN A 416 7.01 -4.14 3.47
C GLN A 416 8.21 -3.59 4.25
N ILE A 417 9.13 -4.49 4.60
CA ILE A 417 10.26 -4.24 5.48
C ILE A 417 11.60 -4.20 4.73
N VAL A 418 12.57 -3.50 5.31
CA VAL A 418 13.90 -3.28 4.72
C VAL A 418 14.62 -4.60 4.47
N PHE A 419 15.10 -4.78 3.23
CA PHE A 419 15.75 -5.98 2.74
C PHE A 419 17.26 -6.00 3.03
N SER A 420 17.93 -4.87 2.79
CA SER A 420 19.36 -4.72 3.03
C SER A 420 19.69 -4.93 4.50
N ARG A 421 20.92 -5.39 4.75
CA ARG A 421 21.42 -5.52 6.12
C ARG A 421 21.59 -4.13 6.74
N LEU A 422 21.07 -3.96 7.95
CA LEU A 422 21.19 -2.74 8.74
C LEU A 422 21.77 -3.08 10.11
N ASN A 423 23.10 -3.02 10.22
CA ASN A 423 23.78 -3.08 11.50
C ASN A 423 23.66 -1.74 12.22
N GLU A 424 23.03 -1.75 13.37
CA GLU A 424 22.75 -0.56 14.16
C GLU A 424 23.69 -0.43 15.36
N SER A 425 24.76 -1.25 15.42
CA SER A 425 25.57 -1.38 16.64
C SER A 425 26.29 -0.10 17.09
N ILE A 426 26.63 0.78 16.14
CA ILE A 426 27.24 2.08 16.47
C ILE A 426 26.20 3.03 17.08
N ALA A 427 24.92 2.90 16.68
CA ALA A 427 23.84 3.74 17.16
C ALA A 427 23.21 3.22 18.47
N TYR A 428 23.06 1.90 18.62
CA TYR A 428 22.31 1.28 19.73
C TYR A 428 23.14 0.36 20.64
N GLY A 429 24.39 0.05 20.28
CA GLY A 429 25.25 -0.88 21.02
C GLY A 429 25.31 -2.27 20.38
N ASN A 430 26.18 -3.14 20.89
CA ASN A 430 26.48 -4.42 20.23
C ASN A 430 25.48 -5.55 20.55
N ASP A 431 24.62 -5.36 21.54
CA ASP A 431 23.64 -6.36 21.92
C ASP A 431 22.43 -6.22 20.99
N ASN A 432 22.07 -7.29 20.28
CA ASN A 432 20.96 -7.31 19.31
C ASN A 432 20.97 -6.14 18.32
N PRO A 433 22.04 -5.96 17.53
CA PRO A 433 22.26 -4.72 16.78
C PRO A 433 21.50 -4.67 15.44
N PHE A 434 20.41 -5.41 15.29
CA PHE A 434 19.65 -5.51 14.05
C PHE A 434 18.16 -5.38 14.33
N ASP A 435 17.42 -4.91 13.33
CA ASP A 435 15.97 -5.05 13.30
C ASP A 435 15.59 -6.49 12.96
N TYR A 436 15.18 -7.23 14.00
CA TYR A 436 14.78 -8.62 13.89
C TYR A 436 13.32 -8.81 13.44
N ASP A 437 12.56 -7.73 13.32
CA ASP A 437 11.31 -7.75 12.60
C ASP A 437 11.56 -7.62 11.08
N ALA A 438 12.56 -6.85 10.64
CA ALA A 438 12.95 -6.77 9.23
C ALA A 438 13.59 -8.06 8.65
N TRP A 439 14.12 -8.00 7.41
CA TRP A 439 14.80 -9.13 6.77
C TRP A 439 16.05 -9.61 7.52
N ASP A 440 16.62 -8.80 8.43
CA ASP A 440 17.72 -9.22 9.30
C ASP A 440 17.29 -10.28 10.35
N GLY A 441 15.99 -10.42 10.66
CA GLY A 441 15.44 -11.53 11.45
C GLY A 441 15.21 -12.85 10.66
N TYR A 442 15.46 -12.83 9.35
CA TYR A 442 15.19 -13.92 8.41
C TYR A 442 16.36 -14.12 7.42
N LEU A 443 17.58 -14.13 7.95
CA LEU A 443 18.84 -14.15 7.18
C LEU A 443 18.91 -15.31 6.18
N ALA A 444 18.44 -16.50 6.57
CA ALA A 444 18.41 -17.65 5.68
C ALA A 444 17.49 -17.42 4.46
N ASN A 445 16.32 -16.80 4.67
CA ASN A 445 15.41 -16.47 3.58
C ASN A 445 15.99 -15.36 2.68
N ARG A 446 16.64 -14.35 3.26
CA ARG A 446 17.35 -13.30 2.50
C ARG A 446 18.47 -13.89 1.64
N ASN A 447 19.28 -14.77 2.22
CA ASN A 447 20.40 -15.41 1.54
C ASN A 447 19.95 -16.24 0.34
N ARG A 448 18.84 -16.99 0.43
CA ARG A 448 18.29 -17.72 -0.71
C ARG A 448 17.89 -16.80 -1.86
N THR A 449 17.35 -15.61 -1.55
CA THR A 449 17.01 -14.61 -2.56
C THR A 449 18.25 -14.07 -3.26
N LEU A 450 19.27 -13.65 -2.49
CA LEU A 450 20.54 -13.14 -3.02
C LEU A 450 21.29 -14.22 -3.82
N GLU A 451 21.27 -15.46 -3.33
CA GLU A 451 21.81 -16.62 -4.01
C GLU A 451 21.12 -16.86 -5.35
N TYR A 452 19.79 -16.85 -5.38
CA TYR A 452 19.02 -17.04 -6.61
C TYR A 452 19.34 -15.97 -7.66
N LEU A 453 19.39 -14.70 -7.27
CA LEU A 453 19.77 -13.60 -8.16
C LEU A 453 21.18 -13.80 -8.73
N THR A 454 22.12 -14.17 -7.87
CA THR A 454 23.53 -14.38 -8.24
C THR A 454 23.72 -15.57 -9.17
N GLN A 455 23.19 -16.75 -8.80
CA GLN A 455 23.35 -17.99 -9.57
C GLN A 455 22.70 -17.91 -10.96
N ASN A 456 21.62 -17.14 -11.09
CA ASN A 456 20.90 -16.98 -12.35
C ASN A 456 21.30 -15.70 -13.11
N SER A 457 22.30 -14.94 -12.64
CA SER A 457 22.76 -13.68 -13.26
C SER A 457 21.61 -12.68 -13.51
N ILE A 458 20.69 -12.55 -12.55
CA ILE A 458 19.53 -11.66 -12.63
C ILE A 458 19.95 -10.29 -12.11
N GLY A 459 20.18 -9.33 -13.02
CA GLY A 459 20.46 -7.92 -12.70
C GLY A 459 19.24 -7.00 -12.81
N ASN A 460 19.48 -5.70 -12.68
CA ASN A 460 18.53 -4.58 -12.71
C ASN A 460 17.42 -4.73 -11.66
N ASN A 461 17.80 -5.11 -10.44
CA ASN A 461 16.88 -5.28 -9.33
C ASN A 461 16.80 -3.97 -8.52
N ILE A 462 15.58 -3.50 -8.30
CA ILE A 462 15.28 -2.37 -7.41
C ILE A 462 14.36 -2.89 -6.32
N PHE A 463 14.79 -2.87 -5.07
CA PHE A 463 13.93 -3.16 -3.92
C PHE A 463 13.33 -1.87 -3.38
N MET A 464 12.06 -1.93 -2.98
CA MET A 464 11.33 -0.86 -2.32
C MET A 464 10.81 -1.36 -0.98
N SER A 465 10.99 -0.55 0.06
CA SER A 465 10.60 -0.91 1.43
C SER A 465 9.98 0.29 2.19
N GLY A 466 9.20 0.00 3.22
CA GLY A 466 8.55 0.94 4.13
C GLY A 466 8.88 0.64 5.60
N ASP A 467 7.84 0.49 6.43
CA ASP A 467 7.86 0.02 7.85
C ASP A 467 8.67 0.91 8.83
N SER A 468 9.97 1.00 8.66
CA SER A 468 10.95 1.65 9.57
C SER A 468 10.75 3.16 9.85
N HIS A 469 9.77 3.81 9.24
CA HIS A 469 9.48 5.25 9.32
C HIS A 469 10.67 6.18 8.98
N ALA A 470 11.70 5.69 8.29
CA ALA A 470 12.90 6.43 7.92
C ALA A 470 13.31 6.17 6.46
N SER A 471 14.07 7.08 5.86
CA SER A 471 14.55 6.89 4.48
C SER A 471 15.91 6.21 4.48
N TRP A 472 16.07 5.18 3.66
CA TRP A 472 17.30 4.41 3.50
C TRP A 472 17.59 4.16 2.03
N VAL A 473 18.84 4.35 1.63
CA VAL A 473 19.29 4.04 0.27
C VAL A 473 20.59 3.26 0.30
N SER A 474 20.53 2.03 -0.21
CA SER A 474 21.61 1.05 -0.14
C SER A 474 21.87 0.43 -1.51
N ASP A 475 23.14 0.12 -1.79
CA ASP A 475 23.44 -0.89 -2.80
C ASP A 475 23.01 -2.26 -2.26
N LEU A 476 22.43 -3.13 -3.09
CA LEU A 476 22.07 -4.50 -2.69
C LEU A 476 23.32 -5.38 -2.69
N THR A 477 23.69 -5.94 -1.54
CA THR A 477 24.92 -6.72 -1.40
C THR A 477 24.67 -8.06 -0.72
N TRP A 478 25.42 -9.09 -1.11
CA TRP A 478 25.45 -10.37 -0.42
C TRP A 478 26.61 -10.40 0.58
N TYR A 479 26.44 -9.63 1.65
CA TYR A 479 27.47 -9.37 2.66
C TYR A 479 28.08 -10.68 3.19
N GLY A 480 29.41 -10.79 3.18
CA GLY A 480 30.15 -11.97 3.65
C GLY A 480 30.21 -13.14 2.66
N ASN A 481 29.37 -13.14 1.63
CA ASN A 481 29.27 -14.22 0.64
C ASN A 481 29.79 -13.81 -0.75
N ALA A 482 29.69 -12.52 -1.09
CA ALA A 482 30.20 -11.95 -2.33
C ALA A 482 31.07 -10.71 -2.07
N PRO A 483 32.11 -10.45 -2.87
CA PRO A 483 32.92 -9.25 -2.73
C PRO A 483 32.09 -8.01 -3.09
N TYR A 484 32.20 -6.98 -2.26
CA TYR A 484 31.58 -5.68 -2.50
C TYR A 484 32.57 -4.56 -2.20
N ASN A 485 32.60 -3.54 -3.05
CA ASN A 485 33.42 -2.35 -2.86
C ASN A 485 32.52 -1.12 -2.66
N ALA A 486 32.49 -0.60 -1.43
CA ALA A 486 31.62 0.52 -1.05
C ALA A 486 31.96 1.86 -1.73
N GLU A 487 33.20 2.05 -2.21
CA GLU A 487 33.60 3.29 -2.90
C GLU A 487 33.09 3.34 -4.35
N THR A 488 33.01 2.17 -4.99
CA THR A 488 32.67 2.04 -6.42
C THR A 488 31.30 1.41 -6.67
N GLY A 489 30.69 0.79 -5.65
CA GLY A 489 29.48 -0.03 -5.76
C GLY A 489 29.69 -1.37 -6.48
N ALA A 490 30.92 -1.71 -6.86
CA ALA A 490 31.19 -2.96 -7.59
C ALA A 490 30.87 -4.18 -6.72
N GLY A 491 30.19 -5.17 -7.32
CA GLY A 491 29.71 -6.37 -6.62
C GLY A 491 28.27 -6.27 -6.10
N SER A 492 27.60 -5.14 -6.31
CA SER A 492 26.18 -5.00 -5.99
C SER A 492 25.28 -5.73 -7.01
N LEU A 493 24.12 -6.18 -6.53
CA LEU A 493 23.08 -6.89 -7.29
C LEU A 493 21.91 -5.98 -7.68
N GLY A 494 21.97 -4.68 -7.34
CA GLY A 494 20.89 -3.72 -7.53
C GLY A 494 20.92 -2.61 -6.47
N ALA A 495 19.78 -1.95 -6.25
CA ALA A 495 19.65 -0.95 -5.19
C ALA A 495 18.37 -1.16 -4.38
N GLU A 496 18.39 -0.73 -3.13
CA GLU A 496 17.19 -0.60 -2.30
C GLU A 496 16.88 0.87 -2.05
N PHE A 497 15.63 1.23 -2.26
CA PHE A 497 15.02 2.50 -1.91
C PHE A 497 13.95 2.26 -0.84
N ALA A 498 14.29 2.51 0.42
CA ALA A 498 13.32 2.47 1.51
C ALA A 498 12.86 3.90 1.83
N GLY A 499 11.55 4.09 1.97
CA GLY A 499 10.93 5.39 2.22
C GLY A 499 10.64 5.64 3.69
N SER A 500 10.68 6.92 4.10
CA SER A 500 10.08 7.31 5.37
C SER A 500 8.54 7.18 5.32
N ALA A 501 7.91 7.40 6.47
CA ALA A 501 6.48 7.38 6.65
C ALA A 501 5.79 8.61 6.06
N VAL A 502 4.54 8.43 5.62
CA VAL A 502 3.64 9.53 5.27
C VAL A 502 3.44 10.45 6.47
N THR A 503 3.22 9.88 7.67
CA THR A 503 3.05 10.64 8.91
C THR A 503 3.62 9.97 10.16
N SER A 504 3.71 8.64 10.21
CA SER A 504 4.19 7.90 11.40
C SER A 504 5.57 8.38 11.87
N PRO A 505 5.82 8.48 13.18
CA PRO A 505 7.03 9.11 13.71
C PRO A 505 8.25 8.24 13.45
N CYS A 506 9.43 8.85 13.28
CA CYS A 506 10.65 8.05 13.18
C CYS A 506 10.89 7.23 14.47
N PRO A 507 11.73 6.18 14.40
CA PRO A 507 12.04 5.33 15.57
C PRO A 507 12.65 6.08 16.76
N TYR A 508 13.16 7.30 16.57
CA TYR A 508 13.71 8.15 17.63
C TYR A 508 12.69 9.14 18.22
N GLY A 509 11.41 8.97 17.88
CA GLY A 509 10.31 9.78 18.37
C GLY A 509 9.98 10.99 17.49
N GLN A 510 8.80 11.56 17.72
CA GLN A 510 8.24 12.65 16.90
C GLN A 510 9.02 13.96 16.98
N ASN A 511 9.67 14.24 18.12
CA ASN A 511 10.28 15.54 18.44
C ASN A 511 11.81 15.56 18.28
N ILE A 512 12.38 14.62 17.53
CA ILE A 512 13.82 14.62 17.27
C ILE A 512 14.23 15.90 16.53
N SER A 513 15.34 16.53 16.96
CA SER A 513 15.90 17.67 16.22
C SER A 513 16.62 17.20 14.96
N LEU A 514 16.63 18.02 13.90
CA LEU A 514 17.34 17.69 12.66
C LEU A 514 18.84 17.44 12.89
N ALA A 515 19.47 18.19 13.78
CA ALA A 515 20.88 17.99 14.13
C ALA A 515 21.12 16.61 14.79
N THR A 516 20.24 16.22 15.71
CA THR A 516 20.30 14.90 16.37
C THR A 516 20.04 13.77 15.36
N ALA A 517 19.04 13.92 14.51
CA ALA A 517 18.72 12.97 13.45
C ALA A 517 19.91 12.74 12.52
N ASN A 518 20.55 13.81 12.04
CA ASN A 518 21.73 13.71 11.17
C ASN A 518 22.92 13.01 11.86
N ASN A 519 23.11 13.23 13.17
CA ASN A 519 24.16 12.56 13.93
C ASN A 519 23.93 11.04 14.03
N TYR A 520 22.69 10.60 14.28
CA TYR A 520 22.35 9.17 14.24
C TYR A 520 22.46 8.60 12.83
N SER A 521 22.04 9.36 11.80
CA SER A 521 22.18 8.97 10.40
C SER A 521 23.64 8.69 10.04
N GLN A 522 24.57 9.51 10.55
CA GLN A 522 26.01 9.30 10.37
C GLN A 522 26.49 7.99 10.99
N GLN A 523 26.01 7.65 12.19
CA GLN A 523 26.38 6.41 12.88
C GLN A 523 25.88 5.17 12.15
N LEU A 524 24.63 5.21 11.68
CA LEU A 524 24.00 4.13 10.90
C LEU A 524 24.75 3.91 9.58
N VAL A 525 25.07 4.99 8.85
CA VAL A 525 25.89 4.88 7.63
C VAL A 525 27.29 4.37 7.97
N ALA A 526 27.93 4.84 9.04
CA ALA A 526 29.26 4.36 9.41
C ALA A 526 29.31 2.85 9.71
N ALA A 527 28.23 2.28 10.25
CA ALA A 527 28.14 0.86 10.59
C ALA A 527 27.91 -0.07 9.38
N ASN A 528 27.46 0.48 8.24
CA ASN A 528 26.99 -0.27 7.07
C ASN A 528 27.66 0.20 5.77
N PRO A 529 28.69 -0.51 5.26
CA PRO A 529 29.37 -0.16 4.00
C PRO A 529 28.46 0.01 2.78
N GLU A 530 27.37 -0.76 2.71
CA GLU A 530 26.37 -0.78 1.66
C GLU A 530 25.38 0.38 1.75
N LEU A 531 25.09 0.88 2.94
CA LEU A 531 24.20 2.01 3.17
C LEU A 531 24.88 3.30 2.69
N GLN A 532 24.28 3.95 1.69
CA GLN A 532 24.83 5.13 1.05
C GLN A 532 24.19 6.42 1.55
N TRP A 533 22.91 6.39 1.91
CA TRP A 533 22.23 7.52 2.52
C TRP A 533 21.16 7.06 3.50
N GLN A 534 20.99 7.83 4.57
CA GLN A 534 20.03 7.60 5.63
C GLN A 534 19.48 8.94 6.12
N ASP A 535 18.16 9.05 6.27
CA ASP A 535 17.49 10.21 6.88
C ASP A 535 16.41 9.78 7.88
N LEU A 536 16.56 10.23 9.12
CA LEU A 536 15.61 9.99 10.23
C LEU A 536 14.61 11.14 10.42
N TYR A 537 14.85 12.30 9.82
CA TYR A 537 14.15 13.52 10.22
C TYR A 537 12.82 13.68 9.49
N TYR A 538 12.86 13.72 8.15
CA TYR A 538 11.67 14.09 7.39
C TYR A 538 10.70 12.93 7.27
N ARG A 539 9.41 13.26 7.44
CA ARG A 539 8.31 12.46 6.89
C ARG A 539 8.09 12.84 5.44
N GLY A 540 7.53 11.94 4.64
CA GLY A 540 7.26 12.25 3.24
C GLY A 540 7.07 11.03 2.38
N TYR A 541 7.68 11.05 1.20
CA TYR A 541 7.52 10.03 0.18
C TYR A 541 8.66 10.12 -0.84
N TYR A 542 8.71 9.19 -1.77
CA TYR A 542 9.60 9.30 -2.92
C TYR A 542 8.89 8.92 -4.22
N GLU A 543 9.44 9.39 -5.33
CA GLU A 543 9.00 9.02 -6.67
C GLU A 543 10.11 8.25 -7.40
N LEU A 544 9.74 7.18 -8.09
CA LEU A 544 10.62 6.51 -9.06
C LEU A 544 10.22 6.92 -10.47
N HIS A 545 11.17 7.40 -11.26
CA HIS A 545 11.02 7.66 -12.69
C HIS A 545 11.91 6.68 -13.44
N ILE A 546 11.28 5.80 -14.22
CA ILE A 546 11.90 4.58 -14.75
C ILE A 546 11.92 4.67 -16.27
N SER A 547 13.11 4.66 -16.87
CA SER A 547 13.32 4.54 -18.31
C SER A 547 14.13 3.29 -18.65
N GLN A 548 14.33 3.02 -19.94
CA GLN A 548 15.15 1.89 -20.38
C GLN A 548 16.63 2.05 -19.99
N GLU A 549 17.06 3.29 -19.74
CA GLU A 549 18.45 3.64 -19.44
C GLU A 549 18.70 3.75 -17.94
N GLU A 550 17.72 4.18 -17.15
CA GLU A 550 17.91 4.47 -15.73
C GLU A 550 16.63 4.46 -14.89
N VAL A 551 16.82 4.27 -13.59
CA VAL A 551 15.83 4.58 -12.55
C VAL A 551 16.32 5.78 -11.76
N ILE A 552 15.48 6.80 -11.64
CA ILE A 552 15.71 7.98 -10.80
C ILE A 552 14.75 7.94 -9.61
N ALA A 553 15.29 7.90 -8.39
CA ALA A 553 14.53 7.97 -7.15
C ALA A 553 14.65 9.39 -6.56
N ASN A 554 13.55 10.15 -6.55
CA ASN A 554 13.49 11.49 -5.98
C ASN A 554 12.78 11.44 -4.62
N TYR A 555 13.50 11.74 -3.54
CA TYR A 555 12.96 11.77 -2.19
C TYR A 555 12.48 13.17 -1.83
N PHE A 556 11.28 13.23 -1.24
CA PHE A 556 10.64 14.47 -0.82
C PHE A 556 10.29 14.44 0.66
N GLY A 557 10.80 15.41 1.40
CA GLY A 557 10.43 15.68 2.79
C GLY A 557 9.27 16.66 2.90
N LEU A 558 8.44 16.51 3.92
CA LEU A 558 7.37 17.45 4.25
C LEU A 558 7.85 18.41 5.33
N PRO A 559 7.71 19.74 5.14
CA PRO A 559 8.13 20.71 6.15
C PRO A 559 7.32 20.62 7.45
N THR A 560 6.09 20.15 7.36
CA THR A 560 5.23 19.83 8.51
C THR A 560 4.12 18.89 8.09
N VAL A 561 3.71 18.02 9.01
CA VAL A 561 2.53 17.15 8.91
C VAL A 561 1.38 17.64 9.81
N VAL A 562 1.59 18.67 10.63
CA VAL A 562 0.62 19.14 11.65
C VAL A 562 -0.61 19.78 11.01
N ASN A 563 -0.48 20.37 9.82
CA ASN A 563 -1.58 20.95 9.07
C ASN A 563 -1.55 20.52 7.60
N ARG A 564 -2.74 20.48 6.98
CA ARG A 564 -2.86 20.22 5.54
C ARG A 564 -2.19 21.34 4.73
N ASN A 565 -1.29 20.99 3.83
CA ASN A 565 -0.60 21.94 2.95
C ASN A 565 -0.02 21.27 1.69
N PRO A 566 0.28 22.03 0.62
CA PRO A 566 0.83 21.47 -0.63
C PRO A 566 2.36 21.53 -0.71
N ASN A 567 3.06 21.63 0.41
CA ASN A 567 4.50 21.94 0.41
C ASN A 567 5.37 20.67 0.47
N GLU A 568 6.54 20.72 -0.16
CA GLU A 568 7.57 19.68 -0.07
C GLU A 568 8.99 20.26 -0.22
N ILE A 569 9.97 19.48 0.22
CA ILE A 569 11.41 19.77 0.11
C ILE A 569 12.04 18.60 -0.64
N SER A 570 12.82 18.86 -1.69
CA SER A 570 13.61 17.81 -2.34
C SER A 570 14.79 17.47 -1.44
N ILE A 571 14.81 16.27 -0.86
CA ILE A 571 15.81 15.92 0.16
C ILE A 571 17.03 15.18 -0.40
N ALA A 572 16.83 14.29 -1.37
CA ALA A 572 17.91 13.59 -2.06
C ALA A 572 17.38 12.94 -3.35
N ASN A 573 18.21 12.85 -4.39
CA ASN A 573 17.85 12.21 -5.66
C ASN A 573 18.92 11.19 -6.05
N PHE A 574 18.53 9.97 -6.38
CA PHE A 574 19.45 8.87 -6.68
C PHE A 574 19.19 8.32 -8.08
N THR A 575 20.24 7.82 -8.71
CA THR A 575 20.14 7.24 -10.06
C THR A 575 20.73 5.83 -10.05
N VAL A 576 20.11 4.89 -10.74
CA VAL A 576 20.67 3.57 -11.06
C VAL A 576 20.63 3.43 -12.58
N LYS A 577 21.77 3.17 -13.22
CA LYS A 577 21.85 2.96 -14.67
C LYS A 577 21.59 1.50 -15.01
N ALA A 578 20.86 1.25 -16.10
CA ALA A 578 20.57 -0.10 -16.57
C ALA A 578 21.87 -0.87 -16.84
N GLY A 579 21.95 -2.10 -16.34
CA GLY A 579 23.10 -2.99 -16.46
C GLY A 579 24.19 -2.78 -15.40
N GLU A 580 24.18 -1.68 -14.65
CA GLU A 580 25.22 -1.38 -13.66
C GLU A 580 25.00 -2.04 -12.29
N ASN A 581 23.75 -2.38 -11.93
CA ASN A 581 23.38 -3.03 -10.67
C ASN A 581 23.83 -2.31 -9.39
N ARG A 582 23.97 -0.98 -9.45
CA ARG A 582 24.46 -0.15 -8.33
C ARG A 582 23.99 1.29 -8.50
N LEU A 583 23.98 2.06 -7.41
CA LEU A 583 23.74 3.50 -7.47
C LEU A 583 24.80 4.20 -8.36
N GLN A 584 24.44 5.28 -9.04
CA GLN A 584 25.37 6.11 -9.78
C GLN A 584 26.25 6.90 -8.81
N ARG A 585 27.56 6.94 -9.08
CA ARG A 585 28.52 7.70 -8.27
C ARG A 585 28.95 8.99 -8.98
N PRO A 586 29.17 10.11 -8.25
CA PRO A 586 28.97 10.28 -6.80
C PRO A 586 27.49 10.11 -6.39
N VAL A 587 27.25 9.41 -5.29
CA VAL A 587 25.88 9.11 -4.81
C VAL A 587 25.13 10.42 -4.62
N ALA A 588 23.91 10.49 -5.14
CA ALA A 588 23.06 11.68 -5.12
C ALA A 588 23.72 12.96 -5.67
N GLY A 589 24.67 12.82 -6.62
CA GLY A 589 25.46 13.96 -7.10
C GLY A 589 26.39 14.56 -6.04
N GLY A 590 26.57 13.87 -4.90
CA GLY A 590 27.41 14.29 -3.78
C GLY A 590 26.72 15.22 -2.77
N ILE A 591 25.43 15.50 -2.91
CA ILE A 591 24.71 16.44 -2.04
C ILE A 591 23.34 15.88 -1.62
N ALA A 592 22.98 16.05 -0.35
CA ALA A 592 21.63 15.84 0.17
C ALA A 592 21.23 17.00 1.11
N GLU A 593 19.94 17.21 1.31
CA GLU A 593 19.37 18.24 2.20
C GLU A 593 19.55 17.86 3.69
N SER A 594 19.38 16.58 4.01
CA SER A 594 19.34 16.06 5.37
C SER A 594 19.87 14.63 5.46
N GLY A 595 19.99 14.14 6.69
CA GLY A 595 20.50 12.81 6.99
C GLY A 595 22.01 12.75 6.96
N TYR A 596 22.56 11.65 6.44
CA TYR A 596 23.98 11.50 6.17
C TYR A 596 24.20 10.79 4.82
N LEU A 597 25.06 11.37 3.98
CA LEU A 597 25.38 10.87 2.65
C LEU A 597 26.85 10.39 2.60
N ARG A 598 27.05 9.09 2.34
CA ARG A 598 28.38 8.50 2.23
C ARG A 598 29.20 9.18 1.15
N GLY A 599 30.35 9.74 1.54
CA GLY A 599 31.26 10.42 0.61
C GLY A 599 30.70 11.74 0.02
N GLY A 600 29.59 12.26 0.55
CA GLY A 600 28.95 13.48 0.10
C GLY A 600 28.83 14.55 1.19
N GLN A 601 28.01 15.56 0.94
CA GLN A 601 27.78 16.68 1.85
C GLN A 601 26.29 16.90 2.11
N ILE A 602 25.96 17.23 3.35
CA ILE A 602 24.63 17.71 3.71
C ILE A 602 24.60 19.23 3.55
N LYS A 603 23.73 19.71 2.67
CA LYS A 603 23.57 21.13 2.34
C LYS A 603 22.10 21.51 2.41
N GLN A 604 21.70 22.03 3.56
CA GLN A 604 20.34 22.49 3.78
C GLN A 604 20.01 23.69 2.89
N THR A 605 18.89 23.56 2.19
CA THR A 605 18.25 24.56 1.38
C THR A 605 16.95 24.90 2.10
N ASN A 606 16.80 26.13 2.58
CA ASN A 606 15.52 26.59 3.12
C ASN A 606 14.43 26.70 2.03
N LEU A 607 14.63 26.06 0.87
CA LEU A 607 13.76 26.09 -0.30
C LEU A 607 12.68 25.03 -0.15
N THR A 608 11.44 25.48 -0.25
CA THR A 608 10.26 24.63 -0.21
C THR A 608 9.46 24.86 -1.48
N ASN A 609 9.04 23.77 -2.12
CA ASN A 609 8.19 23.79 -3.29
C ASN A 609 6.72 23.75 -2.88
N ASN A 610 5.94 24.71 -3.33
CA ASN A 610 4.48 24.63 -3.27
C ASN A 610 3.99 23.87 -4.51
N THR A 611 3.68 22.58 -4.35
CA THR A 611 3.30 21.68 -5.46
C THR A 611 2.05 22.12 -6.21
N GLN A 612 1.15 22.88 -5.57
CA GLN A 612 -0.05 23.39 -6.21
C GLN A 612 0.25 24.53 -7.20
N THR A 613 1.33 25.30 -6.99
CA THR A 613 1.68 26.46 -7.81
C THR A 613 2.99 26.31 -8.58
N GLY A 614 3.80 25.31 -8.24
CA GLY A 614 5.15 25.10 -8.76
C GLY A 614 6.17 26.15 -8.32
N ARG A 615 5.83 27.00 -7.33
CA ARG A 615 6.70 28.08 -6.86
C ARG A 615 7.58 27.61 -5.70
N LEU A 616 8.89 27.85 -5.84
CA LEU A 616 9.85 27.74 -4.75
C LEU A 616 9.80 28.98 -3.86
N PHE A 617 9.81 28.79 -2.55
CA PHE A 617 9.88 29.86 -1.55
C PHE A 617 10.80 29.47 -0.40
N ILE A 618 11.25 30.46 0.36
CA ILE A 618 12.05 30.22 1.56
C ILE A 618 11.09 30.02 2.73
N SER A 619 11.04 28.82 3.29
CA SER A 619 10.26 28.57 4.51
C SER A 619 10.98 29.21 5.72
N PRO A 620 10.24 29.79 6.68
CA PRO A 620 10.84 30.19 7.95
C PRO A 620 11.49 28.96 8.60
N THR A 621 12.70 29.12 9.12
CA THR A 621 13.51 28.04 9.74
C THR A 621 12.88 27.39 10.98
N ASN A 622 11.76 27.93 11.48
CA ASN A 622 11.05 27.48 12.68
C ASN A 622 9.58 27.11 12.38
N LEU A 623 9.33 26.10 11.53
CA LEU A 623 8.00 25.49 11.43
C LEU A 623 7.79 24.35 12.44
N THR A 624 8.77 24.10 13.31
CA THR A 624 8.84 22.95 14.24
C THR A 624 8.87 23.35 15.72
N GLU A 625 8.82 24.64 16.04
CA GLU A 625 8.70 25.13 17.41
C GLU A 625 7.43 25.98 17.51
N GLU A 626 6.57 25.64 18.49
CA GLU A 626 5.21 26.15 18.75
C GLU A 626 4.07 25.42 18.02
N VAL A 627 3.60 24.30 18.59
CA VAL A 627 2.38 24.24 19.44
C VAL A 627 2.56 23.18 20.53
#